data_AF-T1DUC9-F1
#
_entry.id   AF-T1DUC9-F1
#
_cell.length_a   1.000
_cell.length_b   1.000
_cell.length_c   1.000
_cell.angle_alpha   90.00
_cell.angle_beta   90.00
_cell.angle_gamma   90.00
#
_symmetry.space_group_name_H-M   'P 1'
#
loop_
_entity.id
_entity.type
_entity.pdbx_description
1 polymer ?
#
loop_
_entity_poly.entity_id
_entity_poly.type
_entity_poly.pdbx_seq_one_letter_code
_entity_poly.pdbx_strand_id
1 'polypeptide(L)'
;LLAALTLISFTVPHVKTRHRWTALTPEETSFVYTRCQEDHLPADASRKQYIENWHQWKLQPNDHATQCYTKCVLEGLELYDSNKKKFRPGRVSSQHVAYQFLNGATADEVAKYKTAIDSLEPASDSCADLYQAYLPVHEAFVDVSRKLYHGTVEGVARIYNSDPNLKRKNESLFVFCEKHIYGSQNREDMCRARRYELTGSDELRNMIECIFRGLRYIKHGDINIDEIVRDFELINRGDLEPRVRSILSDCRGIQPYDYYSCLVNSDISKEFMLAFDFRDVRSADYAF
;
A
#
# COMPACT_ATOMS: atom_id res chain seq x y z
N LEU A 1 33.16 -20.64 -53.47
CA LEU A 1 33.03 -19.36 -52.75
C LEU A 1 31.66 -19.32 -52.08
N LEU A 2 31.57 -19.79 -50.83
CA LEU A 2 30.39 -19.67 -49.98
C LEU A 2 30.70 -18.57 -48.95
N ALA A 3 29.97 -17.46 -49.01
CA ALA A 3 30.06 -16.39 -48.02
C ALA A 3 29.02 -16.64 -46.92
N ALA A 4 29.49 -16.89 -45.70
CA ALA A 4 28.65 -16.97 -44.51
C ALA A 4 28.36 -15.55 -43.99
N LEU A 5 27.08 -15.17 -43.95
CA LEU A 5 26.60 -13.97 -43.27
C LEU A 5 26.33 -14.31 -41.79
N THR A 6 27.21 -13.86 -40.91
CA THR A 6 26.98 -13.86 -39.46
C THR A 6 26.10 -12.68 -39.07
N LEU A 7 24.83 -12.96 -38.77
CA LEU A 7 23.91 -12.03 -38.11
C LEU A 7 24.33 -11.86 -36.65
N ILE A 8 24.93 -10.71 -36.33
CA ILE A 8 25.19 -10.28 -34.96
C ILE A 8 23.86 -9.80 -34.38
N SER A 9 23.20 -10.66 -33.58
CA SER A 9 22.07 -10.25 -32.75
C SER A 9 22.59 -9.37 -31.60
N PHE A 10 22.34 -8.07 -31.69
CA PHE A 10 22.47 -7.16 -30.56
C PHE A 10 21.32 -7.44 -29.59
N THR A 11 21.59 -8.24 -28.56
CA THR A 11 20.72 -8.29 -27.38
C THR A 11 20.93 -6.98 -26.63
N VAL A 12 19.95 -6.07 -26.71
CA VAL A 12 19.90 -4.91 -25.82
C VAL A 12 19.67 -5.47 -24.41
N PRO A 13 20.60 -5.30 -23.46
CA PRO A 13 20.36 -5.73 -22.11
C PRO A 13 19.18 -4.92 -21.59
N HIS A 14 18.10 -5.59 -21.19
CA HIS A 14 17.09 -4.97 -20.34
C HIS A 14 17.80 -4.52 -19.07
N VAL A 15 18.14 -3.23 -19.02
CA VAL A 15 18.53 -2.57 -17.79
C VAL A 15 17.28 -2.62 -16.91
N LYS A 16 17.25 -3.57 -15.96
CA LYS A 16 16.38 -3.49 -14.81
C LYS A 16 16.74 -2.19 -14.11
N THR A 17 16.03 -1.12 -14.42
CA THR A 17 16.11 0.11 -13.66
C THR A 17 15.77 -0.28 -12.22
N ARG A 18 16.73 -0.17 -11.32
CA ARG A 18 16.45 -0.33 -9.89
C ARG A 18 15.39 0.70 -9.56
N HIS A 19 14.14 0.27 -9.37
CA HIS A 19 13.10 1.13 -8.87
C HIS A 19 13.61 1.74 -7.56
N ARG A 20 13.89 3.04 -7.60
CA ARG A 20 14.27 3.80 -6.42
C ARG A 20 13.02 3.85 -5.54
N TRP A 21 13.18 3.55 -4.25
CA TRP A 21 12.07 3.66 -3.32
C TRP A 21 11.54 5.10 -3.31
N THR A 22 10.21 5.23 -3.31
CA THR A 22 9.52 6.52 -3.28
C THR A 22 8.99 6.74 -1.87
N ALA A 23 9.09 7.98 -1.39
CA ALA A 23 8.57 8.36 -0.08
C ALA A 23 7.05 8.14 -0.03
N LEU A 24 6.55 7.70 1.13
CA LEU A 24 5.13 7.42 1.32
C LEU A 24 4.37 8.73 1.55
N THR A 25 3.25 8.89 0.87
CA THR A 25 2.29 10.00 1.04
C THR A 25 1.42 9.79 2.29
N PRO A 26 0.69 10.83 2.75
CA PRO A 26 -0.26 10.68 3.86
C PRO A 26 -1.36 9.65 3.60
N GLU A 27 -1.78 9.47 2.35
CA GLU A 27 -2.73 8.41 1.99
C GLU A 27 -2.09 7.03 2.22
N GLU A 28 -0.85 6.85 1.78
CA GLU A 28 -0.16 5.57 1.85
C GLU A 28 0.15 5.16 3.29
N THR A 29 0.61 6.10 4.13
CA THR A 29 0.84 5.79 5.55
C THR A 29 -0.46 5.59 6.30
N SER A 30 -1.53 6.36 5.99
CA SER A 30 -2.84 6.13 6.59
C SER A 30 -3.38 4.74 6.26
N PHE A 31 -3.24 4.28 5.01
CA PHE A 31 -3.61 2.92 4.61
C PHE A 31 -2.83 1.88 5.43
N VAL A 32 -1.52 2.06 5.60
CA VAL A 32 -0.70 1.14 6.41
C VAL A 32 -1.20 1.06 7.85
N TYR A 33 -1.43 2.19 8.51
CA TYR A 33 -1.87 2.20 9.91
C TYR A 33 -3.22 1.50 10.08
N THR A 34 -4.20 1.84 9.25
CA THR A 34 -5.55 1.26 9.36
C THR A 34 -5.56 -0.19 8.96
N ARG A 35 -4.79 -0.59 7.94
CA ARG A 35 -4.68 -2.00 7.55
C ARG A 35 -4.07 -2.85 8.65
N CYS A 36 -2.96 -2.39 9.25
CA CYS A 36 -2.35 -3.10 10.36
C CYS A 36 -3.28 -3.17 11.59
N GLN A 37 -4.16 -2.18 11.78
CA GLN A 37 -5.21 -2.25 12.78
C GLN A 37 -6.26 -3.30 12.44
N GLU A 38 -6.79 -3.31 11.22
CA GLU A 38 -7.76 -4.31 10.78
C GLU A 38 -7.25 -5.74 10.99
N ASP A 39 -5.98 -6.00 10.68
CA ASP A 39 -5.38 -7.33 10.72
C ASP A 39 -4.96 -7.79 12.13
N HIS A 40 -4.78 -6.87 13.08
CA HIS A 40 -4.23 -7.19 14.41
C HIS A 40 -5.07 -6.72 15.61
N LEU A 41 -6.11 -5.92 15.42
CA LEU A 41 -7.02 -5.56 16.50
C LEU A 41 -7.82 -6.78 16.98
N PRO A 42 -7.83 -7.08 18.28
CA PRO A 42 -8.70 -8.11 18.84
C PRO A 42 -10.18 -7.85 18.51
N ALA A 43 -10.96 -8.92 18.40
CA ALA A 43 -12.41 -8.85 18.19
C ALA A 43 -13.22 -8.88 19.49
N ASP A 44 -12.55 -8.87 20.65
CA ASP A 44 -13.17 -8.93 21.97
C ASP A 44 -13.27 -7.55 22.66
N ALA A 45 -13.69 -7.53 23.93
CA ALA A 45 -13.91 -6.31 24.71
C ALA A 45 -12.66 -5.43 24.88
N SER A 46 -11.46 -5.98 24.72
CA SER A 46 -10.20 -5.24 24.82
C SER A 46 -9.95 -4.32 23.62
N ARG A 47 -10.60 -4.55 22.47
CA ARG A 47 -10.40 -3.82 21.20
C ARG A 47 -10.30 -2.31 21.38
N LYS A 48 -11.18 -1.73 22.18
CA LYS A 48 -11.23 -0.28 22.45
C LYS A 48 -9.90 0.24 23.03
N GLN A 49 -9.29 -0.50 23.95
CA GLN A 49 -8.05 -0.11 24.61
C GLN A 49 -6.86 -0.10 23.63
N TYR A 50 -6.79 -1.08 22.72
CA TYR A 50 -5.75 -1.08 21.67
C TYR A 50 -5.90 0.11 20.73
N ILE A 51 -7.13 0.42 20.28
CA ILE A 51 -7.40 1.60 19.45
C ILE A 51 -6.93 2.87 20.15
N GLU A 52 -7.31 3.06 21.42
CA GLU A 52 -6.92 4.24 22.21
C GLU A 52 -5.40 4.38 22.33
N ASN A 53 -4.69 3.27 22.62
CA ASN A 53 -3.23 3.26 22.73
C ASN A 53 -2.56 3.54 21.37
N TRP A 54 -2.92 2.78 20.34
CA TRP A 54 -2.27 2.86 19.03
C TRP A 54 -2.54 4.19 18.33
N HIS A 55 -3.73 4.80 18.49
CA HIS A 55 -4.02 6.15 17.99
C HIS A 55 -3.21 7.25 18.69
N GLN A 56 -2.82 7.01 19.95
CA GLN A 56 -1.89 7.85 20.69
C GLN A 56 -0.42 7.49 20.41
N TRP A 57 -0.16 6.58 19.47
CA TRP A 57 1.18 6.08 19.15
C TRP A 57 1.86 5.44 20.35
N LYS A 58 1.10 4.84 21.26
CA LYS A 58 1.61 4.01 22.35
C LYS A 58 1.58 2.56 21.89
N LEU A 59 2.75 1.94 21.78
CA LEU A 59 2.86 0.51 21.45
C LEU A 59 2.56 -0.30 22.72
N GLN A 60 1.29 -0.31 23.14
CA GLN A 60 0.81 -0.99 24.34
C GLN A 60 -0.56 -1.65 24.10
N PRO A 61 -0.87 -2.74 24.84
CA PRO A 61 -0.02 -3.46 25.79
C PRO A 61 1.12 -4.26 25.12
N ASN A 62 2.14 -4.66 25.89
CA ASN A 62 3.22 -5.51 25.37
C ASN A 62 2.76 -6.97 25.29
N ASP A 63 2.10 -7.31 24.18
CA ASP A 63 1.60 -8.65 23.89
C ASP A 63 1.68 -8.96 22.38
N HIS A 64 1.26 -10.18 22.01
CA HIS A 64 1.34 -10.65 20.63
C HIS A 64 0.60 -9.74 19.64
N ALA A 65 -0.56 -9.17 20.00
CA ALA A 65 -1.33 -8.30 19.12
C ALA A 65 -0.57 -7.01 18.80
N THR A 66 -0.05 -6.32 19.82
CA THR A 66 0.74 -5.09 19.61
C THR A 66 2.10 -5.37 18.97
N GLN A 67 2.72 -6.49 19.30
CA GLN A 67 3.98 -6.91 18.69
C GLN A 67 3.81 -7.12 17.18
N CYS A 68 2.75 -7.84 16.76
CA CYS A 68 2.49 -8.05 15.33
C CYS A 68 1.96 -6.79 14.63
N TYR A 69 1.16 -5.96 15.29
CA TYR A 69 0.83 -4.62 14.78
C TYR A 69 2.09 -3.80 14.50
N THR A 70 3.06 -3.82 15.42
CA THR A 70 4.34 -3.10 15.26
C THR A 70 5.11 -3.63 14.06
N LYS A 71 5.24 -4.96 13.92
CA LYS A 71 5.87 -5.58 12.74
C LYS A 71 5.16 -5.16 11.45
N CYS A 72 3.84 -5.26 11.41
CA CYS A 72 3.03 -4.87 10.25
C CYS A 72 3.29 -3.41 9.85
N VAL A 73 3.28 -2.48 10.81
CA VAL A 73 3.53 -1.06 10.53
C VAL A 73 4.96 -0.85 10.04
N LEU A 74 5.96 -1.51 10.63
CA LEU A 74 7.35 -1.41 10.18
C LEU A 74 7.56 -1.92 8.75
N GLU A 75 6.89 -2.99 8.37
CA GLU A 75 6.91 -3.54 7.01
C GLU A 75 6.12 -2.68 6.02
N GLY A 76 4.93 -2.21 6.42
CA GLY A 76 4.06 -1.38 5.60
C GLY A 76 4.63 0.01 5.33
N LEU A 77 5.25 0.63 6.34
CA LEU A 77 6.03 1.86 6.20
C LEU A 77 7.39 1.62 5.53
N GLU A 78 7.67 0.37 5.18
CA GLU A 78 8.85 -0.02 4.44
C GLU A 78 10.15 0.29 5.20
N LEU A 79 10.08 0.44 6.53
CA LEU A 79 11.21 0.63 7.45
C LEU A 79 11.94 -0.69 7.74
N TYR A 80 11.22 -1.81 7.70
CA TYR A 80 11.76 -3.16 7.80
C TYR A 80 11.46 -3.95 6.52
N ASP A 81 12.39 -4.80 6.12
CA ASP A 81 12.22 -5.73 5.00
C ASP A 81 12.36 -7.16 5.50
N SER A 82 11.23 -7.87 5.56
CA SER A 82 11.15 -9.27 5.99
C SER A 82 11.89 -10.24 5.06
N ASN A 83 11.97 -9.94 3.77
CA ASN A 83 12.70 -10.81 2.83
C ASN A 83 14.21 -10.78 3.10
N LYS A 84 14.74 -9.60 3.45
CA LYS A 84 16.16 -9.43 3.79
C LYS A 84 16.45 -9.49 5.28
N LYS A 85 15.39 -9.56 6.10
CA LYS A 85 15.42 -9.51 7.57
C LYS A 85 16.21 -8.33 8.12
N LYS A 86 16.02 -7.14 7.53
CA LYS A 86 16.83 -5.94 7.84
C LYS A 86 16.02 -4.66 7.86
N PHE A 87 16.39 -3.76 8.78
CA PHE A 87 15.94 -2.37 8.77
C PHE A 87 16.56 -1.59 7.60
N ARG A 88 15.84 -0.56 7.13
CA ARG A 88 16.19 0.26 5.97
C ARG A 88 16.36 1.74 6.37
N PRO A 89 17.40 2.10 7.14
CA PRO A 89 17.60 3.47 7.64
C PRO A 89 17.73 4.52 6.54
N GLY A 90 18.19 4.16 5.34
CA GLY A 90 18.23 5.08 4.19
C GLY A 90 16.85 5.64 3.81
N ARG A 91 15.76 4.90 4.10
CA ARG A 91 14.39 5.34 3.81
C ARG A 91 13.92 6.46 4.74
N VAL A 92 14.46 6.54 5.95
CA VAL A 92 14.20 7.65 6.87
C VAL A 92 14.63 8.98 6.23
N SER A 93 15.83 9.01 5.63
CA SER A 93 16.31 10.19 4.91
C SER A 93 15.48 10.49 3.67
N SER A 94 15.14 9.48 2.87
CA SER A 94 14.31 9.68 1.68
C SER A 94 12.90 10.19 2.01
N GLN A 95 12.28 9.69 3.09
CA GLN A 95 11.00 10.18 3.60
C GLN A 95 11.10 11.65 4.03
N HIS A 96 12.16 11.99 4.78
CA HIS A 96 12.37 13.37 5.20
C HIS A 96 12.53 14.32 4.02
N VAL A 97 13.42 14.01 3.06
CA VAL A 97 13.71 14.87 1.91
C VAL A 97 12.45 15.20 1.10
N ALA A 98 11.54 14.23 0.93
CA ALA A 98 10.30 14.43 0.18
C ALA A 98 9.35 15.44 0.85
N TYR A 99 9.39 15.60 2.18
CA TYR A 99 8.42 16.40 2.94
C TYR A 99 9.05 17.39 3.93
N GLN A 100 10.36 17.64 3.84
CA GLN A 100 11.14 18.39 4.85
C GLN A 100 10.60 19.80 5.13
N PHE A 101 9.99 20.45 4.14
CA PHE A 101 9.39 21.78 4.28
C PHE A 101 7.96 21.77 4.84
N LEU A 102 7.37 20.58 5.00
CA LEU A 102 5.97 20.40 5.37
C LEU A 102 5.81 19.69 6.72
N ASN A 103 6.69 18.73 7.03
CA ASN A 103 6.55 17.84 8.19
C ASN A 103 7.11 18.40 9.52
N GLY A 104 7.95 19.44 9.49
CA GLY A 104 8.49 20.08 10.70
C GLY A 104 9.50 19.24 11.51
N ALA A 105 10.06 18.17 10.92
CA ALA A 105 11.20 17.46 11.49
C ALA A 105 12.50 18.18 11.11
N THR A 106 13.43 18.32 12.03
CA THR A 106 14.75 18.92 11.77
C THR A 106 15.74 17.87 11.26
N ALA A 107 16.76 18.30 10.49
CA ALA A 107 17.78 17.39 9.98
C ALA A 107 18.54 16.64 11.09
N ASP A 108 18.76 17.28 12.25
CA ASP A 108 19.43 16.65 13.40
C ASP A 108 18.56 15.56 14.06
N GLU A 109 17.27 15.85 14.31
CA GLU A 109 16.31 14.84 14.79
C GLU A 109 16.26 13.62 13.86
N VAL A 110 16.20 13.87 12.54
CA VAL A 110 16.14 12.82 11.52
C VAL A 110 17.44 12.02 11.47
N ALA A 111 18.60 12.67 11.59
CA ALA A 111 19.88 11.99 11.62
C ALA A 111 20.00 11.07 12.85
N LYS A 112 19.58 11.53 14.02
CA LYS A 112 19.55 10.72 15.26
C LYS A 112 18.60 9.54 15.14
N TYR A 113 17.39 9.75 14.64
CA TYR A 113 16.42 8.67 14.41
C TYR A 113 16.95 7.65 13.41
N LYS A 114 17.53 8.09 12.28
CA LYS A 114 18.16 7.22 11.30
C LYS A 114 19.26 6.35 11.93
N THR A 115 20.15 6.93 12.73
CA THR A 115 21.22 6.20 13.40
C THR A 115 20.67 5.16 14.38
N ALA A 116 19.60 5.49 15.10
CA ALA A 116 18.92 4.54 15.98
C ALA A 116 18.36 3.35 15.19
N ILE A 117 17.72 3.59 14.04
CA ILE A 117 17.23 2.52 13.13
C ILE A 117 18.38 1.67 12.57
N ASP A 118 19.50 2.30 12.19
CA ASP A 118 20.68 1.62 11.64
C ASP A 118 21.36 0.70 12.66
N SER A 119 21.15 0.97 13.95
CA SER A 119 21.71 0.17 15.05
C SER A 119 20.81 -0.99 15.49
N LEU A 120 19.63 -1.15 14.88
CA LEU A 120 18.68 -2.20 15.25
C LEU A 120 19.11 -3.56 14.69
N GLU A 121 19.36 -4.50 15.61
CA GLU A 121 19.70 -5.89 15.30
C GLU A 121 18.69 -6.82 16.01
N PRO A 122 17.49 -7.03 15.45
CA PRO A 122 16.49 -7.93 16.05
C PRO A 122 17.00 -9.37 16.00
N ALA A 123 16.72 -10.16 17.04
CA ALA A 123 17.19 -11.55 17.14
C ALA A 123 16.63 -12.45 16.02
N SER A 124 15.40 -12.18 15.58
CA SER A 124 14.78 -12.83 14.43
C SER A 124 13.78 -11.90 13.74
N ASP A 125 13.09 -12.41 12.73
CA ASP A 125 11.96 -11.76 12.05
C ASP A 125 10.60 -11.98 12.75
N SER A 126 10.60 -12.48 13.99
CA SER A 126 9.36 -12.64 14.78
C SER A 126 8.74 -11.29 15.18
N CYS A 127 7.43 -11.26 15.43
CA CYS A 127 6.75 -10.06 15.93
C CYS A 127 7.36 -9.57 17.25
N ALA A 128 7.65 -10.49 18.18
CA ALA A 128 8.19 -10.19 19.49
C ALA A 128 9.60 -9.59 19.41
N ASP A 129 10.49 -10.17 18.60
CA ASP A 129 11.87 -9.69 18.49
C ASP A 129 11.96 -8.32 17.82
N LEU A 130 11.14 -8.08 16.78
CA LEU A 130 11.07 -6.77 16.14
C LEU A 130 10.49 -5.70 17.07
N TYR A 131 9.42 -6.03 17.79
CA TYR A 131 8.85 -5.15 18.80
C TYR A 131 9.87 -4.81 19.89
N GLN A 132 10.55 -5.82 20.45
CA GLN A 132 11.52 -5.63 21.53
C GLN A 132 12.70 -4.77 21.07
N ALA A 133 13.19 -4.98 19.84
CA ALA A 133 14.26 -4.17 19.28
C ALA A 133 13.79 -2.73 19.01
N TYR A 134 12.59 -2.55 18.45
CA TYR A 134 12.12 -1.23 18.00
C TYR A 134 11.54 -0.36 19.13
N LEU A 135 10.95 -0.96 20.17
CA LEU A 135 10.23 -0.22 21.22
C LEU A 135 11.05 0.92 21.86
N PRO A 136 12.33 0.73 22.26
CA PRO A 136 13.12 1.83 22.83
C PRO A 136 13.38 2.96 21.81
N VAL A 137 13.52 2.62 20.53
CA VAL A 137 13.67 3.61 19.45
C VAL A 137 12.36 4.35 19.23
N HIS A 138 11.23 3.65 19.25
CA HIS A 138 9.92 4.27 19.18
C HIS A 138 9.70 5.26 20.33
N GLU A 139 9.93 4.85 21.57
CA GLU A 139 9.74 5.71 22.75
C GLU A 139 10.62 6.97 22.70
N ALA A 140 11.86 6.86 22.21
CA ALA A 140 12.78 7.98 22.08
C ALA A 140 12.46 8.92 20.89
N PHE A 141 11.86 8.40 19.81
CA PHE A 141 11.71 9.11 18.54
C PHE A 141 10.27 9.18 18.01
N VAL A 142 9.26 8.87 18.81
CA VAL A 142 7.85 8.84 18.38
C VAL A 142 7.42 10.17 17.75
N ASP A 143 7.83 11.31 18.30
CA ASP A 143 7.48 12.61 17.72
C ASP A 143 8.12 12.83 16.35
N VAL A 144 9.36 12.37 16.17
CA VAL A 144 10.08 12.46 14.88
C VAL A 144 9.47 11.50 13.86
N SER A 145 9.19 10.26 14.25
CA SER A 145 8.57 9.27 13.36
C SER A 145 7.17 9.70 12.94
N ARG A 146 6.37 10.28 13.85
CA ARG A 146 5.06 10.87 13.55
C ARG A 146 5.14 12.02 12.56
N LYS A 147 6.13 12.91 12.67
CA LYS A 147 6.34 13.97 11.68
C LYS A 147 6.67 13.36 10.30
N LEU A 148 7.61 12.42 10.25
CA LEU A 148 8.08 11.84 9.00
C LEU A 148 7.04 10.98 8.26
N TYR A 149 6.26 10.20 9.00
CA TYR A 149 5.29 9.24 8.45
C TYR A 149 3.83 9.69 8.63
N HIS A 150 3.62 11.01 8.67
CA HIS A 150 2.30 11.63 8.58
C HIS A 150 1.34 11.26 9.72
N GLY A 151 1.88 11.09 10.93
CA GLY A 151 1.15 10.81 12.17
C GLY A 151 0.69 12.05 12.96
N THR A 152 0.82 13.24 12.38
CA THR A 152 0.39 14.51 12.99
C THR A 152 -0.68 15.18 12.13
N VAL A 153 -1.75 15.66 12.78
CA VAL A 153 -2.87 16.32 12.09
C VAL A 153 -2.39 17.53 11.28
N GLU A 154 -1.53 18.35 11.88
CA GLU A 154 -1.02 19.57 11.24
C GLU A 154 -0.10 19.27 10.05
N GLY A 155 0.85 18.34 10.20
CA GLY A 155 1.77 17.96 9.12
C GLY A 155 1.03 17.37 7.91
N VAL A 156 0.09 16.47 8.17
CA VAL A 156 -0.80 15.89 7.14
C VAL A 156 -1.58 16.98 6.40
N ALA A 157 -2.18 17.93 7.13
CA ALA A 157 -2.96 19.01 6.53
C ALA A 157 -2.10 19.90 5.60
N ARG A 158 -0.86 20.21 5.99
CA ARG A 158 0.07 20.98 5.13
C ARG A 158 0.38 20.25 3.83
N ILE A 159 0.62 18.94 3.88
CA ILE A 159 0.92 18.14 2.67
C ILE A 159 -0.29 18.10 1.75
N TYR A 160 -1.46 17.77 2.29
CA TYR A 160 -2.70 17.78 1.51
C TYR A 160 -3.00 19.17 0.92
N ASN A 161 -2.72 20.26 1.61
CA ASN A 161 -2.91 21.61 1.05
C ASN A 161 -1.90 21.96 -0.05
N SER A 162 -0.71 21.35 -0.03
CA SER A 162 0.33 21.58 -1.04
C SER A 162 0.16 20.76 -2.31
N ASP A 163 -0.53 19.61 -2.25
CA ASP A 163 -0.68 18.71 -3.40
C ASP A 163 -2.16 18.34 -3.64
N PRO A 164 -2.80 18.90 -4.68
CA PRO A 164 -4.17 18.58 -5.04
C PRO A 164 -4.32 17.19 -5.68
N ASN A 165 -3.23 16.52 -6.06
CA ASN A 165 -3.25 15.22 -6.73
C ASN A 165 -3.17 14.03 -5.74
N LEU A 166 -3.34 14.28 -4.44
CA LEU A 166 -3.45 13.24 -3.43
C LEU A 166 -4.92 12.90 -3.13
N LYS A 167 -5.23 11.60 -3.07
CA LYS A 167 -6.55 11.11 -2.63
C LYS A 167 -6.86 11.62 -1.23
N ARG A 168 -8.00 12.30 -1.09
CA ARG A 168 -8.43 12.86 0.19
C ARG A 168 -9.14 11.80 1.05
N LYS A 169 -9.26 12.09 2.35
CA LYS A 169 -10.21 11.38 3.22
C LYS A 169 -11.63 11.65 2.72
N ASN A 170 -12.52 10.65 2.79
CA ASN A 170 -13.89 10.66 2.28
C ASN A 170 -14.02 10.74 0.74
N GLU A 171 -12.90 10.70 0.02
CA GLU A 171 -12.87 10.49 -1.43
C GLU A 171 -12.43 9.04 -1.66
N SER A 172 -13.26 8.26 -2.34
CA SER A 172 -12.89 6.90 -2.67
C SER A 172 -11.78 6.87 -3.72
N LEU A 173 -10.99 5.81 -3.72
CA LEU A 173 -9.92 5.67 -4.70
C LEU A 173 -10.46 5.66 -6.14
N PHE A 174 -11.65 5.11 -6.31
CA PHE A 174 -12.37 5.03 -7.57
C PHE A 174 -12.73 6.41 -8.10
N VAL A 175 -13.31 7.27 -7.26
CA VAL A 175 -13.62 8.67 -7.60
C VAL A 175 -12.34 9.46 -7.88
N PHE A 176 -11.32 9.25 -7.05
CA PHE A 176 -10.01 9.87 -7.24
C PHE A 176 -9.42 9.52 -8.62
N CYS A 177 -9.36 8.24 -8.97
CA CYS A 177 -8.81 7.78 -10.25
C CYS A 177 -9.65 8.26 -11.44
N GLU A 178 -10.99 8.24 -11.35
CA GLU A 178 -11.86 8.80 -12.40
C GLU A 178 -11.56 10.26 -12.69
N LYS A 179 -11.48 11.08 -11.63
CA LYS A 179 -11.20 12.51 -11.76
C LYS A 179 -9.86 12.77 -12.45
N HIS A 180 -8.84 11.96 -12.15
CA HIS A 180 -7.51 12.14 -12.71
C HIS A 180 -7.38 11.65 -14.16
N ILE A 181 -8.13 10.60 -14.52
CA ILE A 181 -8.03 9.98 -15.85
C ILE A 181 -9.03 10.59 -16.84
N TYR A 182 -10.30 10.69 -16.46
CA TYR A 182 -11.37 11.22 -17.33
C TYR A 182 -11.52 12.74 -17.22
N GLY A 183 -11.19 13.33 -16.06
CA GLY A 183 -11.38 14.76 -15.83
C GLY A 183 -12.85 15.17 -16.02
N SER A 184 -13.07 16.20 -16.84
CA SER A 184 -14.43 16.65 -17.21
C SER A 184 -14.94 16.07 -18.54
N GLN A 185 -14.12 15.26 -19.22
CA GLN A 185 -14.39 14.73 -20.56
C GLN A 185 -14.82 13.26 -20.48
N ASN A 186 -15.27 12.70 -21.61
CA ASN A 186 -15.53 11.26 -21.80
C ASN A 186 -16.40 10.59 -20.71
N ARG A 187 -17.36 11.36 -20.15
CA ARG A 187 -18.27 10.89 -19.08
C ARG A 187 -19.05 9.63 -19.46
N GLU A 188 -19.37 9.45 -20.73
CA GLU A 188 -20.06 8.24 -21.20
C GLU A 188 -19.22 6.99 -21.00
N ASP A 189 -17.93 7.04 -21.34
CA ASP A 189 -17.01 5.91 -21.16
C ASP A 189 -16.81 5.60 -19.68
N MET A 190 -16.64 6.63 -18.85
CA MET A 190 -16.59 6.48 -17.38
C MET A 190 -17.85 5.81 -16.83
N CYS A 191 -19.05 6.19 -17.29
CA CYS A 191 -20.31 5.57 -16.90
C CYS A 191 -20.44 4.11 -17.37
N ARG A 192 -19.84 3.74 -18.51
CA ARG A 192 -19.76 2.34 -18.96
C ARG A 192 -18.76 1.55 -18.11
N ALA A 193 -17.59 2.13 -17.83
CA ALA A 193 -16.58 1.56 -16.95
C ALA A 193 -17.11 1.26 -15.55
N ARG A 194 -17.88 2.18 -14.95
CA ARG A 194 -18.57 1.98 -13.65
C ARG A 194 -19.63 0.89 -13.66
N ARG A 195 -20.09 0.47 -14.84
CA ARG A 195 -20.99 -0.68 -15.03
C ARG A 195 -20.23 -1.94 -15.44
N TYR A 196 -18.92 -1.95 -15.20
CA TYR A 196 -18.00 -3.05 -15.51
C TYR A 196 -17.95 -3.44 -17.00
N GLU A 197 -18.32 -2.51 -17.89
CA GLU A 197 -18.16 -2.72 -19.33
C GLU A 197 -16.68 -2.61 -19.71
N LEU A 198 -16.15 -3.65 -20.38
CA LEU A 198 -14.77 -3.70 -20.84
C LEU A 198 -14.61 -2.94 -22.16
N THR A 199 -14.68 -1.61 -22.08
CA THR A 199 -14.62 -0.72 -23.27
C THR A 199 -13.29 -0.80 -24.00
N GLY A 200 -12.23 -1.27 -23.34
CA GLY A 200 -10.89 -1.40 -23.90
C GLY A 200 -10.17 -0.08 -24.14
N SER A 201 -10.76 1.05 -23.72
CA SER A 201 -10.19 2.39 -23.84
C SER A 201 -8.91 2.54 -23.03
N ASP A 202 -8.02 3.43 -23.47
CA ASP A 202 -6.81 3.76 -22.74
C ASP A 202 -7.17 4.39 -21.38
N GLU A 203 -8.25 5.16 -21.31
CA GLU A 203 -8.78 5.71 -20.07
C GLU A 203 -9.21 4.60 -19.09
N LEU A 204 -9.95 3.58 -19.53
CA LEU A 204 -10.32 2.47 -18.65
C LEU A 204 -9.08 1.72 -18.17
N ARG A 205 -8.11 1.46 -19.06
CA ARG A 205 -6.83 0.80 -18.68
C ARG A 205 -6.09 1.60 -17.62
N ASN A 206 -5.97 2.92 -17.80
CA ASN A 206 -5.29 3.81 -16.86
C ASN A 206 -6.07 3.98 -15.54
N MET A 207 -7.41 3.98 -15.59
CA MET A 207 -8.24 4.01 -14.38
C MET A 207 -8.04 2.74 -13.56
N ILE A 208 -8.07 1.57 -14.20
CA ILE A 208 -7.85 0.29 -13.51
C ILE A 208 -6.41 0.18 -12.97
N GLU A 209 -5.41 0.65 -13.71
CA GLU A 209 -4.03 0.79 -13.22
C GLU A 209 -3.98 1.59 -11.91
N CYS A 210 -4.61 2.77 -11.90
CA CYS A 210 -4.68 3.65 -10.73
C CYS A 210 -5.40 2.98 -9.55
N ILE A 211 -6.56 2.37 -9.80
CA ILE A 211 -7.36 1.70 -8.77
C ILE A 211 -6.59 0.49 -8.21
N PHE A 212 -6.09 -0.42 -9.04
CA PHE A 212 -5.40 -1.62 -8.56
C PHE A 212 -4.15 -1.30 -7.73
N ARG A 213 -3.41 -0.26 -8.10
CA ARG A 213 -2.26 0.20 -7.30
C ARG A 213 -2.70 0.80 -5.98
N GLY A 214 -3.70 1.69 -5.98
CA GLY A 214 -4.18 2.28 -4.72
C GLY A 214 -4.95 1.29 -3.84
N LEU A 215 -5.51 0.22 -4.38
CA LEU A 215 -6.06 -0.89 -3.58
C LEU A 215 -4.98 -1.89 -3.14
N ARG A 216 -3.72 -1.68 -3.54
CA ARG A 216 -2.57 -2.56 -3.27
C ARG A 216 -2.76 -3.98 -3.85
N TYR A 217 -3.67 -4.15 -4.80
CA TYR A 217 -3.76 -5.33 -5.66
C TYR A 217 -2.51 -5.49 -6.52
N ILE A 218 -1.78 -4.40 -6.74
CA ILE A 218 -0.46 -4.41 -7.36
C ILE A 218 0.53 -3.80 -6.37
N LYS A 219 1.52 -4.57 -5.95
CA LYS A 219 2.56 -4.15 -5.00
C LYS A 219 3.93 -4.42 -5.62
N HIS A 220 4.78 -3.38 -5.66
CA HIS A 220 6.12 -3.43 -6.28
C HIS A 220 6.15 -3.90 -7.74
N GLY A 221 5.03 -3.81 -8.45
CA GLY A 221 4.91 -4.22 -9.85
C GLY A 221 4.29 -5.60 -10.05
N ASP A 222 4.11 -6.37 -8.98
CA ASP A 222 3.53 -7.71 -9.02
C ASP A 222 2.10 -7.71 -8.47
N ILE A 223 1.28 -8.66 -8.94
CA ILE A 223 -0.05 -8.87 -8.39
C ILE A 223 0.00 -9.44 -6.97
N ASN A 224 -0.76 -8.82 -6.08
CA ASN A 224 -0.97 -9.26 -4.72
C ASN A 224 -2.33 -9.95 -4.63
N ILE A 225 -2.35 -11.25 -4.93
CA ILE A 225 -3.57 -12.05 -4.97
C ILE A 225 -4.27 -12.08 -3.61
N ASP A 226 -3.51 -12.07 -2.51
CA ASP A 226 -4.06 -12.13 -1.16
C ASP A 226 -4.92 -10.89 -0.83
N GLU A 227 -4.60 -9.72 -1.38
CA GLU A 227 -5.44 -8.52 -1.23
C GLU A 227 -6.78 -8.66 -1.94
N ILE A 228 -6.80 -9.33 -3.10
CA ILE A 228 -8.03 -9.58 -3.85
C ILE A 228 -8.87 -10.62 -3.12
N VAL A 229 -8.26 -11.72 -2.66
CA VAL A 229 -8.92 -12.77 -1.87
C VAL A 229 -9.55 -12.19 -0.61
N ARG A 230 -8.84 -11.29 0.10
CA ARG A 230 -9.38 -10.63 1.29
C ARG A 230 -10.67 -9.86 1.02
N ASP A 231 -10.79 -9.21 -0.14
CA ASP A 231 -12.02 -8.50 -0.48
C ASP A 231 -13.20 -9.46 -0.73
N PHE A 232 -12.93 -10.69 -1.18
CA PHE A 232 -13.95 -11.75 -1.21
C PHE A 232 -14.31 -12.24 0.20
N GLU A 233 -13.34 -12.40 1.11
CA GLU A 233 -13.62 -12.76 2.51
C GLU A 233 -14.54 -11.74 3.19
N LEU A 234 -14.30 -10.44 2.93
CA LEU A 234 -15.07 -9.35 3.51
C LEU A 234 -16.53 -9.26 3.03
N ILE A 235 -16.86 -9.89 1.91
CA ILE A 235 -18.24 -10.09 1.47
C ILE A 235 -18.78 -11.48 1.84
N ASN A 236 -18.13 -12.17 2.79
CA ASN A 236 -18.42 -13.52 3.25
C ASN A 236 -18.34 -14.59 2.15
N ARG A 237 -17.45 -14.39 1.17
CA ARG A 237 -17.18 -15.32 0.06
C ARG A 237 -15.76 -15.87 0.04
N GLY A 238 -15.19 -16.09 1.23
CA GLY A 238 -13.88 -16.75 1.38
C GLY A 238 -13.84 -18.17 0.80
N ASP A 239 -15.00 -18.82 0.63
CA ASP A 239 -15.12 -20.10 -0.08
C ASP A 239 -14.59 -20.05 -1.53
N LEU A 240 -14.53 -18.86 -2.13
CA LEU A 240 -14.06 -18.67 -3.50
C LEU A 240 -12.54 -18.47 -3.63
N GLU A 241 -11.77 -18.46 -2.54
CA GLU A 241 -10.32 -18.25 -2.59
C GLU A 241 -9.61 -19.14 -3.65
N PRO A 242 -9.81 -20.47 -3.69
CA PRO A 242 -9.13 -21.32 -4.68
C PRO A 242 -9.49 -20.91 -6.12
N ARG A 243 -10.73 -20.45 -6.33
CA ARG A 243 -11.21 -20.03 -7.65
C ARG A 243 -10.60 -18.69 -8.06
N VAL A 244 -10.55 -17.71 -7.16
CA VAL A 244 -9.88 -16.41 -7.39
C VAL A 244 -8.41 -16.63 -7.78
N ARG A 245 -7.69 -17.46 -7.02
CA ARG A 245 -6.28 -17.78 -7.31
C ARG A 245 -6.10 -18.43 -8.69
N SER A 246 -6.96 -19.39 -9.05
CA SER A 246 -6.93 -20.05 -10.36
C SER A 246 -7.21 -19.08 -11.51
N ILE A 247 -8.19 -18.19 -11.38
CA ILE A 247 -8.49 -17.19 -12.43
C ILE A 247 -7.30 -16.28 -12.66
N LEU A 248 -6.66 -15.80 -11.58
CA LEU A 248 -5.53 -14.88 -11.66
C LEU A 248 -4.25 -15.57 -12.14
N SER A 249 -4.03 -16.85 -11.82
CA SER A 249 -2.88 -17.62 -12.34
C SER A 249 -3.00 -17.91 -13.83
N ASP A 250 -4.21 -18.16 -14.31
CA ASP A 250 -4.48 -18.54 -15.70
C ASP A 250 -4.69 -17.31 -16.60
N CYS A 251 -4.76 -16.12 -16.00
CA CYS A 251 -5.00 -14.86 -16.71
C CYS A 251 -3.85 -14.56 -17.68
N ARG A 252 -4.19 -14.24 -18.94
CA ARG A 252 -3.22 -13.87 -19.96
C ARG A 252 -2.92 -12.38 -19.85
N GLY A 253 -1.68 -12.06 -19.49
CA GLY A 253 -1.23 -10.69 -19.31
C GLY A 253 -0.75 -10.46 -17.89
N ILE A 254 -0.02 -9.36 -17.71
CA ILE A 254 0.53 -8.98 -16.40
C ILE A 254 0.17 -7.54 -16.05
N GLN A 255 -0.63 -6.87 -16.89
CA GLN A 255 -1.08 -5.52 -16.61
C GLN A 255 -2.33 -5.59 -15.72
N PRO A 256 -2.55 -4.60 -14.85
CA PRO A 256 -3.72 -4.54 -13.97
C PRO A 256 -5.06 -4.67 -14.70
N TYR A 257 -5.18 -4.06 -15.88
CA TYR A 257 -6.38 -4.21 -16.72
C TYR A 257 -6.62 -5.66 -17.17
N ASP A 258 -5.56 -6.43 -17.43
CA ASP A 258 -5.70 -7.83 -17.85
C ASP A 258 -6.32 -8.66 -16.71
N TYR A 259 -5.81 -8.50 -15.49
CA TYR A 259 -6.36 -9.15 -14.29
C TYR A 259 -7.82 -8.75 -14.01
N TYR A 260 -8.12 -7.45 -14.11
CA TYR A 260 -9.48 -6.94 -14.00
C TYR A 260 -10.41 -7.58 -15.04
N SER A 261 -10.00 -7.61 -16.31
CA SER A 261 -10.76 -8.24 -17.40
C SER A 261 -10.99 -9.73 -17.16
N CYS A 262 -9.99 -10.47 -16.67
CA CYS A 262 -10.14 -11.88 -16.30
C CYS A 262 -11.17 -12.08 -15.19
N LEU A 263 -11.16 -11.25 -14.14
CA LEU A 263 -12.13 -11.32 -13.05
C LEU A 263 -13.54 -10.95 -13.52
N VAL A 264 -13.70 -9.89 -14.31
CA VAL A 264 -14.99 -9.44 -14.86
C VAL A 264 -15.60 -10.46 -15.82
N ASN A 265 -14.79 -11.17 -16.61
CA ASN A 265 -15.28 -12.20 -17.54
C ASN A 265 -15.39 -13.60 -16.92
N SER A 266 -15.09 -13.74 -15.62
CA SER A 266 -15.11 -15.04 -14.94
C SER A 266 -16.52 -15.49 -14.53
N ASP A 267 -16.60 -16.75 -14.11
CA ASP A 267 -17.77 -17.36 -13.48
C ASP A 267 -18.10 -16.79 -12.09
N ILE A 268 -17.18 -16.05 -11.47
CA ILE A 268 -17.36 -15.35 -10.19
C ILE A 268 -17.47 -13.83 -10.35
N SER A 269 -17.79 -13.37 -11.56
CA SER A 269 -17.82 -11.93 -11.90
C SER A 269 -18.75 -11.12 -11.01
N LYS A 270 -19.90 -11.67 -10.60
CA LYS A 270 -20.85 -10.98 -9.70
C LYS A 270 -20.26 -10.76 -8.31
N GLU A 271 -19.58 -11.77 -7.77
CA GLU A 271 -18.89 -11.69 -6.49
C GLU A 271 -17.70 -10.73 -6.56
N PHE A 272 -16.95 -10.77 -7.66
CA PHE A 272 -15.89 -9.79 -7.89
C PHE A 272 -16.45 -8.36 -7.90
N MET A 273 -17.52 -8.10 -8.65
CA MET A 273 -18.17 -6.78 -8.70
C MET A 273 -18.59 -6.33 -7.29
N LEU A 274 -19.26 -7.20 -6.53
CA LEU A 274 -19.68 -6.90 -5.16
C LEU A 274 -18.49 -6.62 -4.22
N ALA A 275 -17.43 -7.42 -4.28
CA ALA A 275 -16.22 -7.23 -3.49
C ALA A 275 -15.53 -5.90 -3.85
N PHE A 276 -15.46 -5.58 -5.15
CA PHE A 276 -14.84 -4.38 -5.67
C PHE A 276 -15.66 -3.11 -5.34
N ASP A 277 -16.98 -3.17 -5.42
CA ASP A 277 -17.89 -2.10 -4.98
C ASP A 277 -17.79 -1.88 -3.45
N PHE A 278 -17.73 -2.96 -2.66
CA PHE A 278 -17.53 -2.83 -1.22
C PHE A 278 -16.16 -2.24 -0.88
N ARG A 279 -15.13 -2.57 -1.67
CA ARG A 279 -13.81 -1.96 -1.56
C ARG A 279 -13.80 -0.49 -1.96
N ASP A 280 -14.61 -0.07 -2.93
CA ASP A 280 -14.82 1.34 -3.27
C ASP A 280 -15.31 2.12 -2.03
N VAL A 281 -16.37 1.65 -1.39
CA VAL A 281 -16.93 2.25 -0.16
C VAL A 281 -15.88 2.37 0.94
N ARG A 282 -15.17 1.27 1.26
CA ARG A 282 -14.10 1.29 2.29
C ARG A 282 -12.89 2.13 1.89
N SER A 283 -12.65 2.34 0.60
CA SER A 283 -11.53 3.18 0.15
C SER A 283 -11.75 4.68 0.40
N ALA A 284 -13.00 5.09 0.62
CA ALA A 284 -13.34 6.46 1.01
C ALA A 284 -13.03 6.73 2.49
N ASP A 285 -13.31 5.76 3.36
CA ASP A 285 -13.05 5.84 4.80
C ASP A 285 -12.25 4.62 5.29
N TYR A 286 -10.95 4.84 5.54
CA TYR A 286 -10.06 3.80 6.03
C TYR A 286 -10.35 3.37 7.48
N ALA A 287 -11.33 3.99 8.16
CA ALA A 287 -11.79 3.57 9.48
C ALA A 287 -13.20 2.92 9.49
N PHE A 288 -13.70 2.50 8.31
CA PHE A 288 -14.99 1.84 8.11
C PHE A 288 -15.18 0.58 8.97
#